data_AF-A0A7R9BC80-F1
#
_entry.id   AF-A0A7R9BC80-F1
#
_cell.length_a   1.000
_cell.length_b   1.000
_cell.length_c   1.000
_cell.angle_alpha   90.00
_cell.angle_beta   90.00
_cell.angle_gamma   90.00
#
_symmetry.space_group_name_H-M   'P 1'
#
loop_
_entity.id
_entity.type
_entity.pdbx_description
1 polymer ?
#
loop_
_entity_poly.entity_id
_entity_poly.type
_entity_poly.pdbx_seq_one_letter_code
_entity_poly.pdbx_strand_id
1 'polypeptide(L)'
;MKPAVQRGKRNPCILFALDPRKYTTGEEADVVVIGSGPGGYVASIKAAQLGMKTVCVEKADTLGGTCLNVGCIPSKSLLNNSHYYHMVHGGQFKARGIE
;
A
#
# COMPACT_ATOMS: atom_id res chain seq x y z
N MET A 1 -4.16 25.52 -15.41
CA MET A 1 -3.49 26.59 -16.18
C MET A 1 -2.00 26.30 -16.12
N LYS A 2 -1.35 26.13 -17.28
CA LYS A 2 -0.14 25.32 -17.57
C LYS A 2 1.10 25.58 -16.68
N PRO A 3 1.90 24.56 -16.32
CA PRO A 3 3.35 24.72 -16.21
C PRO A 3 4.02 24.29 -17.53
N ALA A 4 4.81 25.21 -18.07
CA ALA A 4 5.63 24.99 -19.25
C ALA A 4 6.89 24.18 -18.87
N VAL A 5 6.99 22.93 -19.36
CA VAL A 5 8.26 22.20 -19.41
C VAL A 5 8.76 22.24 -20.85
N GLN A 6 9.92 22.89 -21.03
CA GLN A 6 10.52 23.23 -22.31
C GLN A 6 10.94 21.96 -23.08
N ARG A 7 10.46 21.87 -24.33
CA ARG A 7 10.80 20.82 -25.30
C ARG A 7 12.28 20.94 -25.71
N GLY A 8 13.11 20.01 -25.25
CA GLY A 8 14.44 19.77 -25.82
C GLY A 8 14.30 19.08 -27.19
N LYS A 9 14.76 19.74 -28.26
CA LYS A 9 14.87 19.19 -29.61
C LYS A 9 15.78 17.94 -29.59
N ARG A 10 15.28 16.76 -29.97
CA ARG A 10 16.10 15.58 -30.29
C ARG A 10 15.71 15.05 -31.67
N ASN A 11 16.73 14.77 -32.48
CA ASN A 11 16.67 14.58 -33.94
C ASN A 11 15.91 13.30 -34.36
N PRO A 12 15.21 13.30 -35.52
CA PRO A 12 14.23 12.27 -35.89
C PRO A 12 14.78 10.97 -36.50
N CYS A 13 16.10 10.82 -36.69
CA CYS A 13 16.65 9.75 -37.54
C CYS A 13 17.17 8.49 -36.82
N ILE A 14 17.13 8.40 -35.48
CA ILE A 14 17.74 7.27 -34.74
C ILE A 14 16.72 6.47 -33.88
N LEU A 15 15.42 6.74 -34.03
CA LEU A 15 14.37 6.26 -33.10
C LEU A 15 13.40 5.21 -33.69
N PHE A 16 13.81 4.43 -34.70
CA PHE A 16 12.91 3.45 -35.35
C PHE A 16 13.25 1.97 -35.06
N ALA A 17 14.30 1.67 -34.29
CA ALA A 17 14.80 0.29 -34.10
C ALA A 17 14.59 -0.31 -32.69
N LEU A 18 13.94 0.41 -31.77
CA LEU A 18 13.54 -0.11 -30.47
C LEU A 18 12.07 0.26 -30.32
N ASP A 19 11.15 -0.66 -30.62
CA ASP A 19 9.78 -0.52 -30.16
C ASP A 19 9.79 -0.79 -28.64
N PRO A 20 9.80 0.25 -27.79
CA PRO A 20 9.75 0.02 -26.37
C PRO A 20 8.28 -0.26 -26.10
N ARG A 21 7.89 -1.48 -25.73
CA ARG A 21 6.55 -1.78 -25.23
C ARG A 21 6.16 -0.70 -24.21
N LYS A 22 5.37 0.30 -24.64
CA LYS A 22 5.05 1.49 -23.86
C LYS A 22 3.96 1.10 -22.88
N TYR A 23 4.35 0.58 -21.72
CA TYR A 23 3.45 0.30 -20.61
C TYR A 23 3.04 1.57 -19.83
N THR A 24 3.48 2.76 -20.25
CA THR A 24 3.07 4.02 -19.62
C THR A 24 1.77 4.53 -20.24
N THR A 25 0.70 4.53 -19.46
CA THR A 25 -0.57 5.16 -19.80
C THR A 25 -0.47 6.67 -19.60
N GLY A 26 0.37 7.36 -20.39
CA GLY A 26 0.39 8.83 -20.58
C GLY A 26 0.61 9.74 -19.36
N GLU A 27 0.57 9.21 -18.14
CA GLU A 27 0.59 9.94 -16.88
C GLU A 27 1.96 9.74 -16.23
N GLU A 28 2.78 10.79 -16.19
CA GLU A 28 4.05 10.77 -15.47
C GLU A 28 3.78 10.74 -13.96
N ALA A 29 4.54 9.95 -13.20
CA ALA A 29 4.46 9.90 -11.74
C ALA A 29 5.84 10.19 -11.16
N ASP A 30 5.88 10.94 -10.06
CA ASP A 30 7.13 11.30 -9.37
C ASP A 30 7.64 10.13 -8.52
N VAL A 31 6.72 9.37 -7.93
CA VAL A 31 7.02 8.23 -7.06
C VAL A 31 6.08 7.08 -7.36
N VAL A 32 6.65 5.89 -7.59
CA VAL A 32 5.90 4.63 -7.73
C VAL A 32 6.30 3.68 -6.61
N VAL A 33 5.33 3.27 -5.81
CA VAL A 33 5.51 2.32 -4.71
C VAL A 33 4.92 0.98 -5.12
N ILE A 34 5.74 -0.07 -5.07
CA ILE A 34 5.33 -1.44 -5.39
C ILE A 34 5.09 -2.19 -4.08
N GLY A 35 3.82 -2.53 -3.85
CA GLY A 35 3.32 -3.18 -2.65
C GLY A 35 2.59 -2.22 -1.71
N SER A 36 1.43 -2.65 -1.22
CA SER A 36 0.56 -1.89 -0.31
C SER A 36 0.62 -2.41 1.13
N GLY A 37 1.75 -2.98 1.55
CA GLY A 37 1.98 -3.33 2.95
C GLY A 37 2.07 -2.08 3.85
N PRO A 38 2.23 -2.24 5.18
CA PRO A 38 2.33 -1.12 6.11
C PRO A 38 3.46 -0.12 5.77
N GLY A 39 4.58 -0.59 5.22
CA GLY A 39 5.60 0.33 4.71
C GLY A 39 5.20 1.02 3.40
N GLY A 40 4.55 0.27 2.50
CA GLY A 40 4.21 0.72 1.16
C GLY A 40 3.11 1.78 1.14
N TYR A 41 1.95 1.49 1.73
CA TYR A 41 0.86 2.48 1.71
C TYR A 41 1.22 3.73 2.54
N VAL A 42 1.99 3.59 3.62
CA VAL A 42 2.44 4.76 4.42
C VAL A 42 3.40 5.62 3.63
N ALA A 43 4.36 5.02 2.92
CA ALA A 43 5.28 5.75 2.05
C ALA A 43 4.52 6.48 0.92
N SER A 44 3.56 5.81 0.28
CA SER A 44 2.70 6.41 -0.76
C SER A 44 1.91 7.59 -0.23
N ILE A 45 1.25 7.46 0.92
CA ILE A 45 0.50 8.55 1.55
C ILE A 45 1.44 9.71 1.90
N LYS A 46 2.62 9.42 2.44
CA LYS A 46 3.56 10.48 2.82
C LYS A 46 4.10 11.23 1.61
N ALA A 47 4.41 10.53 0.52
CA ALA A 47 4.83 11.16 -0.71
C ALA A 47 3.69 11.99 -1.35
N ALA A 48 2.43 11.53 -1.26
CA ALA A 48 1.27 12.34 -1.66
C ALA A 48 1.13 13.62 -0.83
N GLN A 49 1.33 13.55 0.49
CA GLN A 49 1.31 14.71 1.38
C GLN A 49 2.42 15.73 1.08
N LEU A 50 3.55 15.28 0.52
CA LEU A 50 4.64 16.14 0.07
C LEU A 50 4.38 16.77 -1.30
N GLY A 51 3.21 16.54 -1.90
CA GLY A 51 2.81 17.10 -3.19
C GLY A 51 3.33 16.32 -4.40
N MET A 52 3.88 15.13 -4.20
CA MET A 52 4.39 14.28 -5.27
C MET A 52 3.24 13.47 -5.89
N LYS A 53 3.21 13.39 -7.22
CA LYS A 53 2.28 12.53 -7.94
C LYS A 53 2.69 11.07 -7.75
N THR A 54 1.93 10.38 -6.89
CA THR A 54 2.27 9.08 -6.33
C THR A 54 1.37 7.99 -6.87
N VAL A 55 1.95 6.85 -7.24
CA VAL A 55 1.22 5.65 -7.67
C VAL A 55 1.59 4.50 -6.74
N CYS A 56 0.58 3.83 -6.18
CA CYS A 56 0.76 2.62 -5.37
C CYS A 56 0.24 1.42 -6.18
N VAL A 57 1.06 0.39 -6.35
CA VAL A 57 0.72 -0.81 -7.12
C VAL A 57 0.66 -2.01 -6.19
N GLU A 58 -0.46 -2.70 -6.17
CA GLU A 58 -0.67 -3.94 -5.41
C GLU A 58 -1.16 -5.03 -6.35
N LYS A 59 -0.69 -6.27 -6.14
CA LYS A 59 -1.12 -7.44 -6.91
C LYS A 59 -2.33 -8.13 -6.29
N ALA A 60 -2.53 -7.98 -4.99
CA ALA A 60 -3.66 -8.56 -4.26
C ALA A 60 -4.95 -7.76 -4.51
N ASP A 61 -6.09 -8.42 -4.37
CA ASP A 61 -7.41 -7.80 -4.54
C ASP A 61 -7.71 -6.72 -3.47
N THR A 62 -7.06 -6.84 -2.30
CA THR A 62 -7.19 -5.89 -1.18
C THR A 62 -5.86 -5.24 -0.83
N LEU A 63 -5.94 -4.00 -0.35
CA LEU A 63 -4.78 -3.26 0.16
C LEU A 63 -4.38 -3.74 1.57
N GLY A 64 -3.19 -3.32 2.03
CA GLY A 64 -2.73 -3.54 3.41
C GLY A 64 -1.69 -4.66 3.56
N GLY A 65 -1.43 -5.40 2.48
CA GLY A 65 -0.40 -6.44 2.41
C GLY A 65 -0.53 -7.50 3.50
N THR A 66 0.61 -8.07 3.90
CA THR A 66 0.65 -9.19 4.86
C THR A 66 0.09 -8.82 6.22
N CYS A 67 0.46 -7.65 6.76
CA CYS A 67 0.11 -7.25 8.13
C CYS A 67 -1.40 -7.24 8.36
N LEU A 68 -2.15 -6.64 7.42
CA LEU A 68 -3.59 -6.50 7.51
C LEU A 68 -4.32 -7.80 7.17
N ASN A 69 -3.94 -8.47 6.08
CA ASN A 69 -4.74 -9.55 5.52
C ASN A 69 -4.43 -10.92 6.14
N VAL A 70 -3.16 -11.25 6.37
CA VAL A 70 -2.73 -12.62 6.74
C VAL A 70 -1.62 -12.64 7.81
N GLY A 71 -1.50 -11.57 8.59
CA GLY A 71 -0.38 -11.36 9.49
C GLY A 71 -0.82 -10.89 10.87
N CYS A 72 -0.33 -9.72 11.26
CA CYS A 72 -0.48 -9.19 12.61
C CYS A 72 -1.94 -9.03 13.02
N ILE A 73 -2.80 -8.46 12.16
CA ILE A 73 -4.19 -8.15 12.48
C ILE A 73 -5.02 -9.42 12.78
N PRO A 74 -5.08 -10.43 11.88
CA PRO A 74 -5.84 -11.65 12.19
C PRO A 74 -5.23 -12.41 13.37
N SER A 75 -3.89 -12.45 13.48
CA SER A 75 -3.21 -13.13 14.59
C SER A 75 -3.56 -12.52 15.95
N LYS A 76 -3.53 -11.18 16.05
CA LYS A 76 -3.84 -10.49 17.31
C LYS A 76 -5.33 -10.52 17.66
N SER A 77 -6.21 -10.52 16.66
CA SER A 77 -7.65 -10.73 16.87
C SER A 77 -7.92 -12.11 17.50
N LEU A 78 -7.35 -13.16 16.92
CA LEU A 78 -7.52 -14.53 17.44
C LEU A 78 -6.89 -14.71 18.83
N LEU A 79 -5.70 -14.16 19.05
CA LEU A 79 -5.05 -14.20 20.37
C LEU A 79 -5.92 -13.52 21.44
N ASN A 80 -6.48 -12.35 21.14
CA ASN A 80 -7.35 -11.64 22.07
C ASN A 80 -8.62 -12.44 22.41
N ASN A 81 -9.27 -13.02 21.39
CA ASN A 81 -10.47 -13.83 21.58
C ASN A 81 -10.16 -15.10 22.39
N SER A 82 -9.04 -15.78 22.09
CA SER A 82 -8.62 -16.97 22.82
C SER A 82 -8.28 -16.65 24.28
N HIS A 83 -7.69 -15.48 24.53
CA HIS A 83 -7.41 -14.99 25.87
C HIS A 83 -8.71 -14.74 26.64
N TYR A 84 -9.72 -14.10 26.03
CA TYR A 84 -11.04 -13.95 26.66
C TYR A 84 -11.70 -15.28 26.97
N TYR A 85 -11.71 -16.21 26.02
CA TYR A 85 -12.24 -17.55 26.23
C TYR A 85 -11.56 -18.24 27.41
N HIS A 86 -10.23 -18.19 27.48
CA HIS A 86 -9.47 -18.75 28.60
C HIS A 86 -9.83 -18.10 29.94
N MET A 87 -9.96 -16.78 30.00
CA MET A 87 -10.33 -16.07 31.24
C MET A 87 -11.75 -16.41 31.70
N VAL A 88 -12.69 -16.63 30.78
CA VAL A 88 -14.05 -17.09 31.10
C VAL A 88 -14.03 -18.48 31.72
N HIS A 89 -13.28 -19.41 31.13
CA HIS A 89 -13.16 -20.79 31.64
C HIS A 89 -12.37 -20.85 32.95
N GLY A 90 -11.39 -19.96 33.13
CA GLY A 90 -10.61 -19.83 34.37
C GLY A 90 -11.34 -19.13 35.52
N GLY A 91 -12.62 -18.78 35.36
CA GLY A 91 -13.44 -18.15 36.41
C GLY A 91 -13.09 -16.69 36.72
N GLN A 92 -12.15 -16.09 35.98
CA GLN A 92 -11.72 -14.70 36.19
C GLN A 92 -12.83 -13.70 35.84
N PHE A 93 -13.71 -14.04 34.91
CA PHE A 93 -14.88 -13.23 34.56
C PHE A 93 -15.92 -13.24 35.68
N LYS A 94 -16.16 -14.40 36.31
CA LYS A 94 -17.02 -14.51 37.50
C LYS A 94 -16.49 -13.70 38.67
N ALA A 95 -15.16 -13.71 38.89
CA ALA A 95 -14.51 -12.88 39.91
C ALA A 95 -14.64 -11.37 39.64
N ARG A 96 -14.96 -10.97 38.41
CA ARG A 96 -15.23 -9.58 38.00
C ARG A 96 -16.72 -9.24 37.91
N GLY A 97 -17.61 -10.15 38.32
CA GLY A 97 -19.07 -9.92 38.31
C GLY A 97 -19.69 -9.92 36.91
N ILE A 98 -19.00 -10.51 35.92
CA ILE A 98 -19.51 -10.68 34.56
C ILE A 98 -19.99 -12.13 34.47
N GLU A 99 -21.31 -12.32 34.49
CA GLU A 99 -21.98 -13.63 34.33
C GLU A 99 -22.09 -14.06 32.86
#